data_AF-A0A8J6GTQ3-F1
#
_entry.id   AF-A0A8J6GTQ3-F1
#
_cell.length_a   1.000
_cell.length_b   1.000
_cell.length_c   1.000
_cell.angle_alpha   90.00
_cell.angle_beta   90.00
_cell.angle_gamma   90.00
#
_symmetry.space_group_name_H-M   'P 1'
#
loop_
_entity.id
_entity.type
_entity.pdbx_description
1 polymer ?
#
loop_
_entity_poly.entity_id
_entity_poly.type
_entity_poly.pdbx_seq_one_letter_code
_entity_poly.pdbx_strand_id
1 'polypeptide(L)'
;MSTHFSSRSTAFPGRGAQMRLSSGRAGGFGSSSLYGMGTSRPRMAKRSAYGSPVGSGIREININQNLLAPLRLDIDPTIQQVRQEEREQIKTLNNKFASFIDKVRFLEQQNKMLETKWVLLQEQKSAKGSKLPRIFEAQIAGLRQQLETLQLDGGRLEAELRSTQDVVEDFKNKYDEEINRRTAAENEFVLLKKDVDAAYMNKVELEGKVDGLNDEISFLKTLNETELEELQSQISDTSVVLSMDNSRSLDLDGIIADVKAQYEAMAKNSRAEAEAWYQTKFETLQAQAGRHGDDLRNTRNEIAEMNRTIQRLQAEIDAVKNQRAKLEASIAEAEEHGELALKDAHAKQEELEAALQQAKQDMARQLREYQELMNVKLALDIEIATYRKLLEGEESR
;
A
#
# COMPACT_ATOMS: atom_id res chain seq x y z
N MET A 1 14.24 -20.14 -39.62
CA MET A 1 13.17 -19.72 -38.69
C MET A 1 13.79 -18.75 -37.72
N SER A 2 13.35 -17.50 -37.71
CA SER A 2 14.06 -16.40 -37.06
C SER A 2 13.19 -15.78 -35.97
N THR A 3 13.59 -15.92 -34.71
CA THR A 3 12.85 -15.42 -33.55
C THR A 3 13.42 -14.08 -33.08
N HIS A 4 12.75 -12.98 -33.45
CA HIS A 4 13.03 -11.67 -32.86
C HIS A 4 12.34 -11.54 -31.49
N PHE A 5 13.14 -11.37 -30.44
CA PHE A 5 12.67 -10.93 -29.13
C PHE A 5 12.53 -9.41 -29.15
N SER A 6 11.36 -8.87 -28.78
CA SER A 6 11.13 -7.43 -28.73
C SER A 6 10.45 -7.04 -27.42
N SER A 7 11.09 -6.14 -26.67
CA SER A 7 10.60 -5.62 -25.39
C SER A 7 10.25 -4.14 -25.53
N ARG A 8 9.01 -3.76 -25.23
CA ARG A 8 8.61 -2.39 -24.88
C ARG A 8 7.25 -2.41 -24.18
N SER A 9 7.24 -2.24 -22.86
CA SER A 9 7.01 -0.94 -22.18
C SER A 9 5.55 -0.50 -22.18
N THR A 10 4.79 -0.97 -21.19
CA THR A 10 3.46 -0.46 -20.83
C THR A 10 3.61 0.82 -20.00
N ALA A 11 3.14 1.95 -20.53
CA ALA A 11 3.11 3.22 -19.82
C ALA A 11 1.84 3.36 -18.97
N PHE A 12 2.00 3.57 -17.66
CA PHE A 12 0.92 3.97 -16.76
C PHE A 12 0.56 5.46 -16.96
N PRO A 13 -0.73 5.83 -17.05
CA PRO A 13 -1.13 7.23 -17.06
C PRO A 13 -1.12 7.81 -15.64
N GLY A 14 -0.29 8.84 -15.41
CA GLY A 14 -0.20 9.52 -14.13
C GLY A 14 -1.47 10.32 -13.80
N ARG A 15 -2.03 10.10 -12.61
CA ARG A 15 -3.08 10.97 -12.04
C ARG A 15 -2.44 12.22 -11.43
N GLY A 16 -2.57 13.36 -12.11
CA GLY A 16 -2.24 14.67 -11.54
C GLY A 16 -3.27 15.09 -10.48
N ALA A 17 -2.85 15.18 -9.22
CA ALA A 17 -3.65 15.80 -8.16
C ALA A 17 -3.42 17.32 -8.17
N GLN A 18 -4.47 18.11 -8.41
CA GLN A 18 -4.44 19.56 -8.19
C GLN A 18 -5.17 19.90 -6.89
N MET A 19 -4.40 20.24 -5.85
CA MET A 19 -4.92 21.06 -4.75
C MET A 19 -5.07 22.52 -5.22
N ARG A 20 -6.16 23.17 -4.82
CA ARG A 20 -6.28 24.63 -4.77
C ARG A 20 -6.90 25.06 -3.44
N LEU A 21 -6.20 25.94 -2.72
CA LEU A 21 -6.68 26.57 -1.48
C LEU A 21 -7.37 27.91 -1.74
N SER A 22 -8.33 28.25 -0.87
CA SER A 22 -8.87 29.61 -0.61
C SER A 22 -9.64 30.26 -1.79
N SER A 23 -10.58 31.17 -1.60
CA SER A 23 -11.15 31.90 -0.44
C SER A 23 -12.65 32.18 -0.74
N GLY A 24 -13.54 32.68 0.12
CA GLY A 24 -13.52 33.17 1.50
C GLY A 24 -14.85 33.94 1.78
N ARG A 25 -15.10 34.38 3.03
CA ARG A 25 -16.28 35.17 3.50
C ARG A 25 -17.66 34.48 3.40
N ALA A 26 -18.70 34.87 4.16
CA ALA A 26 -18.80 35.56 5.47
C ALA A 26 -20.26 35.51 5.97
N GLY A 27 -20.47 35.59 7.29
CA GLY A 27 -21.80 35.75 7.91
C GLY A 27 -22.63 34.46 8.00
N GLY A 28 -23.54 34.30 8.95
CA GLY A 28 -23.90 35.22 10.05
C GLY A 28 -24.75 34.52 11.12
N PHE A 29 -25.07 35.25 12.18
CA PHE A 29 -25.86 34.77 13.34
C PHE A 29 -27.26 34.27 12.95
N GLY A 30 -27.77 33.30 13.70
CA GLY A 30 -29.12 32.77 13.48
C GLY A 30 -29.59 31.73 14.51
N SER A 31 -29.55 32.03 15.81
CA SER A 31 -30.22 31.19 16.80
C SER A 31 -31.73 31.40 16.76
N SER A 32 -32.50 30.32 16.72
CA SER A 32 -33.47 29.97 17.79
C SER A 32 -34.50 28.95 17.31
N SER A 33 -34.54 27.83 18.00
CA SER A 33 -35.76 27.05 18.22
C SER A 33 -35.47 26.07 19.35
N LEU A 34 -36.34 26.02 20.37
CA LEU A 34 -37.05 24.80 20.82
C LEU A 34 -37.51 24.85 22.30
N TYR A 35 -38.80 24.49 22.47
CA TYR A 35 -39.47 23.85 23.63
C TYR A 35 -39.73 24.56 24.98
N GLY A 36 -40.84 24.13 25.62
CA GLY A 36 -41.29 24.46 26.99
C GLY A 36 -42.61 25.24 27.05
N MET A 37 -43.83 24.68 26.92
CA MET A 37 -44.53 23.62 27.67
C MET A 37 -44.90 24.02 29.12
N GLY A 38 -46.20 24.01 29.49
CA GLY A 38 -46.61 23.97 30.92
C GLY A 38 -47.83 24.79 31.39
N THR A 39 -49.05 24.29 31.16
CA THR A 39 -50.21 24.24 32.09
C THR A 39 -50.37 25.25 33.26
N SER A 40 -51.58 25.85 33.41
CA SER A 40 -52.47 25.60 34.58
C SER A 40 -53.84 26.32 34.55
N ARG A 41 -54.79 25.83 35.36
CA ARG A 41 -56.19 26.31 35.56
C ARG A 41 -56.27 27.21 36.81
N PRO A 42 -57.38 27.96 37.03
CA PRO A 42 -58.47 27.46 37.90
C PRO A 42 -59.88 27.83 37.33
N ARG A 43 -61.03 27.18 37.61
CA ARG A 43 -61.64 26.44 38.75
C ARG A 43 -62.54 27.31 39.65
N MET A 44 -63.84 26.95 39.72
CA MET A 44 -64.92 27.60 40.50
C MET A 44 -64.97 27.20 41.99
N ALA A 45 -65.49 28.10 42.84
CA ALA A 45 -66.52 27.91 43.88
C ALA A 45 -66.95 29.32 44.40
N LYS A 46 -68.22 29.72 44.62
CA LYS A 46 -69.39 29.21 45.39
C LYS A 46 -69.29 29.25 46.93
N ARG A 47 -69.95 30.25 47.56
CA ARG A 47 -70.90 30.21 48.71
C ARG A 47 -71.28 31.68 49.08
N SER A 48 -72.54 32.12 49.25
CA SER A 48 -73.62 31.73 50.19
C SER A 48 -73.42 32.29 51.62
N ALA A 49 -74.40 32.83 52.37
CA ALA A 49 -75.76 33.39 52.12
C ALA A 49 -76.32 33.98 53.46
N TYR A 50 -77.53 34.58 53.44
CA TYR A 50 -78.40 34.98 54.57
C TYR A 50 -78.05 36.21 55.44
N GLY A 51 -79.08 36.99 55.82
CA GLY A 51 -79.00 38.00 56.89
C GLY A 51 -80.01 39.18 56.85
N SER A 52 -81.29 38.94 57.17
CA SER A 52 -82.33 39.94 57.55
C SER A 52 -83.23 39.27 58.62
N PRO A 53 -84.09 39.97 59.43
CA PRO A 53 -84.44 41.40 59.52
C PRO A 53 -84.46 41.94 60.99
N VAL A 54 -85.39 42.88 61.30
CA VAL A 54 -85.74 43.50 62.62
C VAL A 54 -84.85 44.71 63.03
N GLY A 55 -85.34 45.84 63.56
CA GLY A 55 -86.72 46.28 63.85
C GLY A 55 -86.84 47.07 65.16
N SER A 56 -86.91 48.41 65.09
CA SER A 56 -87.22 49.38 66.18
C SER A 56 -87.29 50.78 65.54
N GLY A 57 -88.02 51.79 66.03
CA GLY A 57 -88.95 51.91 67.16
C GLY A 57 -89.34 53.40 67.27
N ILE A 58 -90.62 53.73 67.46
CA ILE A 58 -91.17 55.09 67.29
C ILE A 58 -90.79 56.03 68.45
N ARG A 59 -90.54 57.32 68.15
CA ARG A 59 -90.65 58.44 69.10
C ARG A 59 -91.23 59.70 68.45
N GLU A 60 -92.13 60.32 69.19
CA GLU A 60 -92.63 61.69 69.03
C GLU A 60 -92.36 62.45 70.36
N ILE A 61 -92.66 63.73 70.57
CA ILE A 61 -93.34 64.76 69.77
C ILE A 61 -92.60 66.09 70.00
N ASN A 62 -92.34 66.91 68.98
CA ASN A 62 -92.49 68.37 69.15
C ASN A 62 -92.67 69.13 67.83
N ILE A 63 -93.71 69.96 67.75
CA ILE A 63 -94.10 70.72 66.56
C ILE A 63 -93.74 72.20 66.80
N ASN A 64 -92.65 72.67 66.21
CA ASN A 64 -92.34 74.11 66.17
C ASN A 64 -93.18 74.79 65.09
N GLN A 65 -94.29 75.40 65.48
CA GLN A 65 -95.26 76.07 64.57
C GLN A 65 -94.76 77.38 63.92
N ASN A 66 -93.44 77.63 63.91
CA ASN A 66 -92.80 78.83 63.34
C ASN A 66 -91.99 78.55 62.05
N LEU A 67 -92.12 77.37 61.45
CA LEU A 67 -91.40 76.98 60.21
C LEU A 67 -92.28 77.01 58.94
N LEU A 68 -93.39 77.74 58.97
CA LEU A 68 -94.28 77.98 57.81
C LEU A 68 -93.89 79.25 57.02
N ALA A 69 -92.60 79.36 56.70
CA ALA A 69 -92.08 80.33 55.72
C ALA A 69 -91.29 79.55 54.66
N PRO A 70 -91.68 79.58 53.37
CA PRO A 70 -90.93 78.88 52.33
C PRO A 70 -89.52 79.47 52.18
N LEU A 71 -88.52 78.73 52.68
CA LEU A 71 -87.12 79.00 52.38
C LEU A 71 -86.87 78.73 50.90
N ARG A 72 -86.93 79.80 50.10
CA ARG A 72 -86.43 79.83 48.73
C ARG A 72 -84.92 79.65 48.76
N LEU A 73 -84.49 78.39 48.72
CA LEU A 73 -83.23 78.05 48.07
C LEU A 73 -83.47 78.21 46.57
N ASP A 74 -83.31 79.44 46.08
CA ASP A 74 -83.17 79.69 44.65
C ASP A 74 -81.86 78.99 44.23
N ILE A 75 -81.98 77.73 43.80
CA ILE A 75 -80.88 76.95 43.23
C ILE A 75 -80.42 77.73 42.01
N ASP A 76 -79.19 78.22 42.06
CA ASP A 76 -78.60 79.05 41.03
C ASP A 76 -78.85 78.43 39.63
N PRO A 77 -79.52 79.12 38.70
CA PRO A 77 -79.86 78.57 37.39
C PRO A 77 -78.61 78.16 36.60
N THR A 78 -77.44 78.72 36.91
CA THR A 78 -76.15 78.31 36.32
C THR A 78 -75.74 76.89 36.76
N ILE A 79 -75.96 76.51 38.02
CA ILE A 79 -75.63 75.17 38.55
C ILE A 79 -76.51 74.07 37.93
N GLN A 80 -77.75 74.42 37.54
CA GLN A 80 -78.64 73.49 36.86
C GLN A 80 -78.21 73.24 35.40
N GLN A 81 -77.78 74.28 34.69
CA GLN A 81 -77.23 74.16 33.34
C GLN A 81 -75.94 73.34 33.34
N VAL A 82 -74.97 73.64 34.23
CA VAL A 82 -73.72 72.87 34.34
C VAL A 82 -73.99 71.39 34.61
N ARG A 83 -74.89 71.03 35.53
CA ARG A 83 -75.24 69.62 35.77
C ARG A 83 -75.98 68.94 34.61
N GLN A 84 -76.66 69.70 33.75
CA GLN A 84 -77.28 69.17 32.54
C GLN A 84 -76.23 68.93 31.44
N GLU A 85 -75.30 69.87 31.25
CA GLU A 85 -74.14 69.73 30.36
C GLU A 85 -73.22 68.58 30.79
N GLU A 86 -72.86 68.48 32.08
CA GLU A 86 -72.12 67.34 32.63
C GLU A 86 -72.84 66.01 32.38
N ARG A 87 -74.17 65.98 32.53
CA ARG A 87 -74.97 64.77 32.25
C ARG A 87 -74.98 64.41 30.77
N GLU A 88 -74.91 65.38 29.86
CA GLU A 88 -74.81 65.15 28.41
C GLU A 88 -73.39 64.77 27.98
N GLN A 89 -72.36 65.35 28.61
CA GLN A 89 -70.97 64.90 28.47
C GLN A 89 -70.81 63.45 28.96
N ILE A 90 -71.36 63.11 30.14
CA ILE A 90 -71.36 61.73 30.65
C ILE A 90 -72.13 60.80 29.71
N LYS A 91 -73.29 61.19 29.16
CA LYS A 91 -74.00 60.38 28.15
C LYS A 91 -73.18 60.16 26.88
N THR A 92 -72.56 61.21 26.33
CA THR A 92 -71.75 61.09 25.10
C THR A 92 -70.47 60.29 25.34
N LEU A 93 -69.86 60.41 26.53
CA LEU A 93 -68.75 59.56 26.95
C LEU A 93 -69.17 58.10 27.14
N ASN A 94 -70.34 57.85 27.75
CA ASN A 94 -70.88 56.50 27.93
C ASN A 94 -71.25 55.84 26.59
N ASN A 95 -71.83 56.59 25.65
CA ASN A 95 -72.07 56.11 24.28
C ASN A 95 -70.74 55.79 23.54
N LYS A 96 -69.69 56.59 23.76
CA LYS A 96 -68.34 56.26 23.25
C LYS A 96 -67.81 54.97 23.90
N PHE A 97 -67.93 54.82 25.22
CA PHE A 97 -67.54 53.58 25.91
C PHE A 97 -68.32 52.36 25.41
N ALA A 98 -69.63 52.46 25.19
CA ALA A 98 -70.42 51.40 24.59
C ALA A 98 -69.88 51.01 23.20
N SER A 99 -69.59 51.99 22.34
CA SER A 99 -69.00 51.73 21.01
C SER A 99 -67.61 51.09 21.08
N PHE A 100 -66.79 51.41 22.10
CA PHE A 100 -65.51 50.76 22.35
C PHE A 100 -65.69 49.32 22.87
N ILE A 101 -66.66 49.08 23.77
CA ILE A 101 -66.98 47.73 24.27
C ILE A 101 -67.44 46.83 23.13
N ASP A 102 -68.31 47.33 22.24
CA ASP A 102 -68.75 46.57 21.05
C ASP A 102 -67.58 46.32 20.08
N LYS A 103 -66.67 47.29 19.92
CA LYS A 103 -65.47 47.11 19.10
C LYS A 103 -64.50 46.08 19.69
N VAL A 104 -64.32 46.06 21.00
CA VAL A 104 -63.50 45.06 21.71
C VAL A 104 -64.13 43.68 21.56
N ARG A 105 -65.43 43.52 21.80
CA ARG A 105 -66.15 42.24 21.61
C ARG A 105 -66.04 41.72 20.17
N PHE A 106 -66.13 42.60 19.18
CA PHE A 106 -65.94 42.23 17.78
C PHE A 106 -64.52 41.72 17.51
N LEU A 107 -63.49 42.39 18.05
CA LEU A 107 -62.09 41.96 17.91
C LEU A 107 -61.80 40.67 18.68
N GLU A 108 -62.35 40.48 19.88
CA GLU A 108 -62.28 39.21 20.64
C GLU A 108 -62.91 38.06 19.84
N GLN A 109 -64.08 38.28 19.23
CA GLN A 109 -64.75 37.27 18.41
C GLN A 109 -63.97 36.97 17.12
N GLN A 110 -63.32 37.96 16.50
CA GLN A 110 -62.41 37.73 15.38
C GLN A 110 -61.16 36.96 15.80
N ASN A 111 -60.51 37.31 16.91
CA ASN A 111 -59.34 36.60 17.43
C ASN A 111 -59.69 35.13 17.74
N LYS A 112 -60.83 34.87 18.37
CA LYS A 112 -61.30 33.50 18.64
C LYS A 112 -61.59 32.70 17.36
N MET A 113 -62.04 33.35 16.29
CA MET A 113 -62.17 32.73 14.97
C MET A 113 -60.81 32.44 14.32
N LEU A 114 -59.81 33.31 14.53
CA LEU A 114 -58.44 33.09 14.05
C LEU A 114 -57.73 31.98 14.82
N GLU A 115 -57.88 31.91 16.15
CA GLU A 115 -57.37 30.82 16.99
C GLU A 115 -57.94 29.47 16.57
N THR A 116 -59.26 29.37 16.39
CA THR A 116 -59.89 28.12 15.95
C THR A 116 -59.46 27.70 14.55
N LYS A 117 -59.31 28.65 13.60
CA LYS A 117 -58.72 28.38 12.27
C LYS A 117 -57.26 27.95 12.37
N TRP A 118 -56.47 28.55 13.26
CA TRP A 118 -55.06 28.21 13.48
C TRP A 118 -54.91 26.77 13.99
N VAL A 119 -55.67 26.39 15.01
CA VAL A 119 -55.67 25.01 15.54
C VAL A 119 -56.03 23.99 14.45
N LEU A 120 -57.09 24.24 13.68
CA LEU A 120 -57.52 23.37 12.58
C LEU A 120 -56.44 23.21 11.49
N LEU A 121 -55.75 24.31 11.12
CA LEU A 121 -54.64 24.27 10.17
C LEU A 121 -53.41 23.53 10.74
N GLN A 122 -53.12 23.68 12.03
CA GLN A 122 -52.01 23.01 12.70
C GLN A 122 -52.26 21.49 12.82
N GLU A 123 -53.46 21.08 13.19
CA GLU A 123 -53.89 19.67 13.18
C GLU A 123 -53.83 19.07 11.76
N GLN A 124 -54.34 19.79 10.75
CA GLN A 124 -54.29 19.33 9.37
C GLN A 124 -52.85 19.22 8.82
N LYS A 125 -51.93 20.09 9.26
CA LYS A 125 -50.51 20.03 8.90
C LYS A 125 -49.81 18.84 9.57
N SER A 126 -50.11 18.56 10.84
CA SER A 126 -49.55 17.42 11.59
C SER A 126 -50.06 16.07 11.10
N ALA A 127 -51.36 15.96 10.75
CA ALA A 127 -51.93 14.74 10.17
C ALA A 127 -51.39 14.41 8.76
N LYS A 128 -50.78 15.38 8.08
CA LYS A 128 -50.11 15.23 6.77
C LYS A 128 -48.60 15.03 6.90
N GLY A 129 -48.14 14.39 7.98
CA GLY A 129 -46.79 13.85 8.06
C GLY A 129 -46.53 12.91 6.87
N SER A 130 -45.74 13.37 5.90
CA SER A 130 -45.55 12.65 4.65
C SER A 130 -44.97 11.26 4.91
N LYS A 131 -45.43 10.24 4.16
CA LYS A 131 -44.85 8.89 4.21
C LYS A 131 -43.46 8.83 3.56
N LEU A 132 -43.11 9.88 2.80
CA LEU A 132 -41.90 9.97 1.98
C LEU A 132 -40.57 9.83 2.75
N PRO A 133 -40.37 10.44 3.95
CA PRO A 133 -39.12 10.28 4.71
C PRO A 133 -38.91 8.82 5.14
N ARG A 134 -39.97 8.11 5.55
CA ARG A 134 -39.90 6.69 5.91
C ARG A 134 -39.56 5.78 4.72
N ILE A 135 -40.03 6.13 3.53
CA ILE A 135 -39.67 5.40 2.29
C ILE A 135 -38.19 5.64 1.98
N PHE A 136 -37.72 6.89 2.05
CA PHE A 136 -36.29 7.18 1.84
C PHE A 136 -35.40 6.55 2.92
N GLU A 137 -35.81 6.55 4.17
CA GLU A 137 -35.09 5.90 5.28
C GLU A 137 -34.97 4.38 5.07
N ALA A 138 -36.04 3.71 4.63
CA ALA A 138 -36.00 2.30 4.26
C ALA A 138 -35.10 2.02 3.04
N GLN A 139 -35.11 2.89 2.02
CA GLN A 139 -34.22 2.78 0.86
C GLN A 139 -32.75 3.00 1.25
N ILE A 140 -32.46 3.99 2.12
CA ILE A 140 -31.12 4.24 2.66
C ILE A 140 -30.63 3.05 3.49
N ALA A 141 -31.50 2.45 4.30
CA ALA A 141 -31.17 1.23 5.06
C ALA A 141 -30.85 0.05 4.13
N GLY A 142 -31.66 -0.19 3.09
CA GLY A 142 -31.41 -1.23 2.09
C GLY A 142 -30.09 -1.03 1.33
N LEU A 143 -29.79 0.19 0.89
CA LEU A 143 -28.53 0.53 0.22
C LEU A 143 -27.31 0.36 1.15
N ARG A 144 -27.44 0.68 2.45
CA ARG A 144 -26.38 0.42 3.45
C ARG A 144 -26.13 -1.07 3.65
N GLN A 145 -27.18 -1.87 3.76
CA GLN A 145 -27.06 -3.32 3.88
C GLN A 145 -26.41 -3.93 2.62
N GLN A 146 -26.78 -3.45 1.43
CA GLN A 146 -26.13 -3.86 0.18
C GLN A 146 -24.63 -3.51 0.15
N LEU A 147 -24.27 -2.29 0.58
CA LEU A 147 -22.87 -1.88 0.69
C LEU A 147 -22.09 -2.78 1.66
N GLU A 148 -22.65 -3.10 2.82
CA GLU A 148 -22.04 -3.99 3.81
C GLU A 148 -21.84 -5.41 3.24
N THR A 149 -22.84 -5.98 2.56
CA THR A 149 -22.69 -7.29 1.89
C THR A 149 -21.60 -7.27 0.82
N LEU A 150 -21.52 -6.21 0.02
CA LEU A 150 -20.49 -6.06 -1.02
C LEU A 150 -19.08 -5.86 -0.42
N GLN A 151 -18.97 -5.22 0.75
CA GLN A 151 -17.71 -5.10 1.47
C GLN A 151 -17.24 -6.45 2.05
N LEU A 152 -18.16 -7.25 2.61
CA LEU A 152 -17.86 -8.59 3.10
C LEU A 152 -17.47 -9.55 1.97
N ASP A 153 -18.22 -9.55 0.86
CA ASP A 153 -17.85 -10.33 -0.34
C ASP A 153 -16.54 -9.86 -0.97
N GLY A 154 -16.28 -8.55 -0.99
CA GLY A 154 -15.01 -7.97 -1.42
C GLY A 154 -13.83 -8.50 -0.60
N GLY A 155 -13.93 -8.45 0.73
CA GLY A 155 -12.90 -8.98 1.62
C GLY A 155 -12.71 -10.51 1.51
N ARG A 156 -13.80 -11.26 1.29
CA ARG A 156 -13.72 -12.71 1.01
C ARG A 156 -12.99 -12.99 -0.31
N LEU A 157 -13.33 -12.29 -1.38
CA LEU A 157 -12.68 -12.43 -2.69
C LEU A 157 -11.21 -11.98 -2.66
N GLU A 158 -10.87 -10.97 -1.87
CA GLU A 158 -9.48 -10.54 -1.67
C GLU A 158 -8.66 -11.59 -0.89
N ALA A 159 -9.26 -12.26 0.11
CA ALA A 159 -8.64 -13.39 0.79
C ALA A 159 -8.47 -14.63 -0.12
N GLU A 160 -9.46 -14.94 -0.95
CA GLU A 160 -9.38 -16.01 -1.95
C GLU A 160 -8.32 -15.69 -3.04
N LEU A 161 -8.23 -14.44 -3.49
CA LEU A 161 -7.21 -13.97 -4.42
C LEU A 161 -5.81 -14.10 -3.80
N ARG A 162 -5.63 -13.69 -2.55
CA ARG A 162 -4.34 -13.82 -1.87
C ARG A 162 -3.94 -15.28 -1.68
N SER A 163 -4.85 -16.13 -1.21
CA SER A 163 -4.61 -17.57 -1.05
C SER A 163 -4.24 -18.25 -2.39
N THR A 164 -4.89 -17.87 -3.49
CA THR A 164 -4.52 -18.38 -4.82
C THR A 164 -3.21 -17.82 -5.35
N GLN A 165 -2.86 -16.57 -5.02
CA GLN A 165 -1.53 -16.00 -5.31
C GLN A 165 -0.42 -16.73 -4.54
N ASP A 166 -0.60 -16.94 -3.23
CA ASP A 166 0.35 -17.66 -2.37
C ASP A 166 0.61 -19.07 -2.95
N VAL A 167 -0.43 -19.80 -3.34
CA VAL A 167 -0.31 -21.13 -3.99
C VAL A 167 0.41 -21.08 -5.34
N VAL A 168 0.17 -20.05 -6.16
CA VAL A 168 0.87 -19.87 -7.45
C VAL A 168 2.35 -19.55 -7.24
N GLU A 169 2.70 -18.73 -6.24
CA GLU A 169 4.08 -18.44 -5.88
C GLU A 169 4.79 -19.70 -5.34
N ASP A 170 4.11 -20.48 -4.51
CA ASP A 170 4.56 -21.80 -4.04
C ASP A 170 4.88 -22.77 -5.19
N PHE A 171 4.01 -22.85 -6.21
CA PHE A 171 4.27 -23.66 -7.39
C PHE A 171 5.42 -23.11 -8.23
N LYS A 172 5.48 -21.79 -8.43
CA LYS A 172 6.58 -21.14 -9.15
C LYS A 172 7.93 -21.46 -8.48
N ASN A 173 8.03 -21.31 -7.17
CA ASN A 173 9.24 -21.62 -6.40
C ASN A 173 9.63 -23.10 -6.57
N LYS A 174 8.67 -24.02 -6.51
CA LYS A 174 8.91 -25.46 -6.78
C LYS A 174 9.39 -25.72 -8.22
N TYR A 175 8.86 -25.01 -9.22
CA TYR A 175 9.33 -25.11 -10.61
C TYR A 175 10.75 -24.54 -10.77
N ASP A 176 11.06 -23.40 -10.17
CA ASP A 176 12.38 -22.79 -10.21
C ASP A 176 13.43 -23.69 -9.50
N GLU A 177 13.07 -24.32 -8.38
CA GLU A 177 13.88 -25.35 -7.74
C GLU A 177 14.07 -26.60 -8.62
N GLU A 178 13.02 -27.09 -9.29
CA GLU A 178 13.12 -28.27 -10.16
C GLU A 178 13.99 -28.00 -11.39
N ILE A 179 13.91 -26.79 -11.96
CA ILE A 179 14.81 -26.32 -13.02
C ILE A 179 16.25 -26.31 -12.50
N ASN A 180 16.50 -25.72 -11.32
CA ASN A 180 17.85 -25.68 -10.73
C ASN A 180 18.39 -27.09 -10.43
N ARG A 181 17.57 -28.01 -9.89
CA ARG A 181 17.93 -29.41 -9.62
C ARG A 181 18.21 -30.17 -10.93
N ARG A 182 17.40 -29.95 -11.97
CA ARG A 182 17.65 -30.49 -13.31
C ARG A 182 18.97 -29.98 -13.89
N THR A 183 19.22 -28.67 -13.86
CA THR A 183 20.47 -28.09 -14.39
C THR A 183 21.69 -28.57 -13.61
N ALA A 184 21.59 -28.76 -12.29
CA ALA A 184 22.66 -29.37 -11.49
C ALA A 184 22.95 -30.82 -11.94
N ALA A 185 21.92 -31.65 -12.08
CA ALA A 185 22.07 -33.03 -12.54
C ALA A 185 22.55 -33.13 -14.01
N GLU A 186 22.15 -32.20 -14.87
CA GLU A 186 22.61 -32.11 -16.27
C GLU A 186 24.09 -31.70 -16.35
N ASN A 187 24.55 -30.78 -15.50
CA ASN A 187 25.96 -30.43 -15.35
C ASN A 187 26.79 -31.61 -14.80
N GLU A 188 26.28 -32.33 -13.79
CA GLU A 188 26.94 -33.53 -13.25
C GLU A 188 27.04 -34.64 -14.32
N PHE A 189 25.98 -34.86 -15.10
CA PHE A 189 25.99 -35.80 -16.21
C PHE A 189 27.02 -35.43 -17.30
N VAL A 190 27.17 -34.14 -17.62
CA VAL A 190 28.18 -33.66 -18.59
C VAL A 190 29.60 -33.88 -18.06
N LEU A 191 29.84 -33.66 -16.76
CA LEU A 191 31.13 -33.95 -16.12
C LEU A 191 31.42 -35.46 -16.13
N LEU A 192 30.46 -36.28 -15.68
CA LEU A 192 30.60 -37.74 -15.67
C LEU A 192 30.83 -38.30 -17.08
N LYS A 193 30.17 -37.74 -18.10
CA LYS A 193 30.41 -38.11 -19.51
C LYS A 193 31.86 -37.79 -19.91
N LYS A 194 32.37 -36.60 -19.59
CA LYS A 194 33.77 -36.22 -19.87
C LYS A 194 34.75 -37.18 -19.20
N ASP A 195 34.48 -37.58 -17.95
CA ASP A 195 35.33 -38.51 -17.21
C ASP A 195 35.28 -39.94 -17.79
N VAL A 196 34.11 -40.38 -18.27
CA VAL A 196 33.95 -41.64 -19.03
C VAL A 196 34.69 -41.58 -20.37
N ASP A 197 34.56 -40.49 -21.13
CA ASP A 197 35.26 -40.30 -22.40
C ASP A 197 36.79 -40.29 -22.17
N ALA A 198 37.27 -39.63 -21.11
CA ALA A 198 38.70 -39.65 -20.73
C ALA A 198 39.18 -41.04 -20.28
N ALA A 199 38.38 -41.77 -19.50
CA ALA A 199 38.69 -43.15 -19.12
C ALA A 199 38.72 -44.09 -20.34
N TYR A 200 37.84 -43.87 -21.33
CA TYR A 200 37.82 -44.63 -22.57
C TYR A 200 39.05 -44.33 -23.45
N MET A 201 39.46 -43.05 -23.57
CA MET A 201 40.71 -42.70 -24.27
C MET A 201 41.93 -43.36 -23.61
N ASN A 202 42.04 -43.28 -22.27
CA ASN A 202 43.09 -43.97 -21.53
C ASN A 202 43.06 -45.51 -21.74
N LYS A 203 41.87 -46.11 -21.80
CA LYS A 203 41.71 -47.55 -22.11
C LYS A 203 42.26 -47.87 -23.50
N VAL A 204 41.86 -47.12 -24.53
CA VAL A 204 42.30 -47.33 -25.92
C VAL A 204 43.82 -47.14 -26.06
N GLU A 205 44.40 -46.15 -25.37
CA GLU A 205 45.86 -45.99 -25.32
C GLU A 205 46.59 -47.15 -24.63
N LEU A 206 46.00 -47.74 -23.60
CA LEU A 206 46.55 -48.92 -22.92
C LEU A 206 46.40 -50.18 -23.77
N GLU A 207 45.27 -50.37 -24.45
CA GLU A 207 45.05 -51.46 -25.41
C GLU A 207 46.08 -51.38 -26.56
N GLY A 208 46.29 -50.20 -27.16
CA GLY A 208 47.32 -50.03 -28.19
C GLY A 208 48.76 -50.25 -27.70
N LYS A 209 49.06 -49.99 -26.41
CA LYS A 209 50.36 -50.36 -25.79
C LYS A 209 50.48 -51.87 -25.58
N VAL A 210 49.40 -52.55 -25.20
CA VAL A 210 49.36 -54.01 -25.06
C VAL A 210 49.54 -54.69 -26.41
N ASP A 211 48.85 -54.24 -27.45
CA ASP A 211 48.98 -54.76 -28.81
C ASP A 211 50.41 -54.57 -29.34
N GLY A 212 50.98 -53.36 -29.20
CA GLY A 212 52.37 -53.09 -29.62
C GLY A 212 53.41 -53.94 -28.88
N LEU A 213 53.24 -54.17 -27.57
CA LEU A 213 54.09 -55.09 -26.81
C LEU A 213 53.90 -56.56 -27.23
N ASN A 214 52.68 -56.94 -27.62
CA ASN A 214 52.39 -58.30 -28.07
C ASN A 214 52.94 -58.58 -29.48
N ASP A 215 52.95 -57.57 -30.36
CA ASP A 215 53.64 -57.58 -31.64
C ASP A 215 55.16 -57.68 -31.45
N GLU A 216 55.74 -56.91 -30.53
CA GLU A 216 57.18 -56.99 -30.19
C GLU A 216 57.56 -58.37 -29.62
N ILE A 217 56.75 -58.92 -28.71
CA ILE A 217 56.92 -60.30 -28.21
C ILE A 217 56.82 -61.33 -29.34
N SER A 218 55.91 -61.14 -30.29
CA SER A 218 55.73 -62.05 -31.43
C SER A 218 56.90 -61.97 -32.40
N PHE A 219 57.37 -60.77 -32.72
CA PHE A 219 58.58 -60.53 -33.52
C PHE A 219 59.81 -61.16 -32.87
N LEU A 220 60.04 -60.92 -31.57
CA LEU A 220 61.16 -61.51 -30.84
C LEU A 220 61.09 -63.04 -30.82
N LYS A 221 59.89 -63.65 -30.69
CA LYS A 221 59.74 -65.11 -30.81
C LYS A 221 60.15 -65.59 -32.20
N THR A 222 59.61 -65.00 -33.27
CA THR A 222 59.96 -65.40 -34.64
C THR A 222 61.45 -65.23 -34.93
N LEU A 223 62.06 -64.14 -34.46
CA LEU A 223 63.49 -63.87 -34.63
C LEU A 223 64.33 -64.95 -33.93
N ASN A 224 64.08 -65.22 -32.64
CA ASN A 224 64.78 -66.26 -31.89
C ASN A 224 64.60 -67.65 -32.52
N GLU A 225 63.42 -67.95 -33.06
CA GLU A 225 63.13 -69.23 -33.73
C GLU A 225 63.92 -69.34 -35.05
N THR A 226 64.01 -68.27 -35.85
CA THR A 226 64.87 -68.24 -37.06
C THR A 226 66.37 -68.28 -36.73
N GLU A 227 66.83 -67.59 -35.67
CA GLU A 227 68.24 -67.66 -35.24
C GLU A 227 68.60 -69.08 -34.75
N LEU A 228 67.68 -69.78 -34.07
CA LEU A 228 67.86 -71.18 -33.69
C LEU A 228 67.92 -72.11 -34.92
N GLU A 229 67.05 -71.90 -35.92
CA GLU A 229 67.10 -72.65 -37.18
C GLU A 229 68.42 -72.41 -37.94
N GLU A 230 68.89 -71.17 -38.04
CA GLU A 230 70.18 -70.83 -38.68
C GLU A 230 71.37 -71.44 -37.92
N LEU A 231 71.40 -71.34 -36.60
CA LEU A 231 72.47 -71.97 -35.78
C LEU A 231 72.44 -73.49 -35.91
N GLN A 232 71.26 -74.10 -35.99
CA GLN A 232 71.10 -75.54 -36.19
C GLN A 232 71.51 -75.97 -37.61
N SER A 233 71.22 -75.16 -38.63
CA SER A 233 71.78 -75.29 -39.99
C SER A 233 73.31 -75.23 -39.93
N GLN A 234 73.91 -74.17 -39.41
CA GLN A 234 75.36 -74.01 -39.34
C GLN A 234 76.06 -75.18 -38.62
N ILE A 235 75.48 -75.71 -37.54
CA ILE A 235 75.99 -76.91 -36.86
C ILE A 235 75.90 -78.14 -37.77
N SER A 236 74.81 -78.30 -38.53
CA SER A 236 74.63 -79.42 -39.46
C SER A 236 75.53 -79.31 -40.71
N ASP A 237 75.66 -78.13 -41.30
CA ASP A 237 76.51 -77.87 -42.48
C ASP A 237 78.00 -78.01 -42.12
N THR A 238 78.41 -77.55 -40.93
CA THR A 238 79.77 -77.76 -40.41
C THR A 238 80.06 -79.25 -40.13
N SER A 239 79.03 -80.08 -39.94
CA SER A 239 79.20 -81.54 -39.81
C SER A 239 79.44 -82.26 -41.15
N VAL A 240 79.21 -81.60 -42.29
CA VAL A 240 79.40 -82.14 -43.64
C VAL A 240 80.55 -81.42 -44.35
N VAL A 241 81.76 -81.56 -43.80
CA VAL A 241 82.99 -81.18 -44.52
C VAL A 241 83.27 -82.19 -45.63
N LEU A 242 82.57 -82.01 -46.75
CA LEU A 242 82.84 -82.70 -48.01
C LEU A 242 84.11 -82.14 -48.65
N SER A 243 85.06 -83.03 -48.91
CA SER A 243 86.23 -82.76 -49.73
C SER A 243 85.81 -82.47 -51.18
N MET A 244 85.81 -81.21 -51.59
CA MET A 244 85.71 -80.85 -53.01
C MET A 244 87.09 -80.97 -53.67
N ASP A 245 87.21 -81.91 -54.60
CA ASP A 245 88.39 -82.05 -55.45
C ASP A 245 88.38 -80.94 -56.52
N ASN A 246 89.47 -80.17 -56.58
CA ASN A 246 89.50 -78.88 -57.24
C ASN A 246 90.18 -78.99 -58.61
N SER A 247 89.40 -79.25 -59.67
CA SER A 247 89.93 -79.35 -61.03
C SER A 247 89.06 -78.63 -62.08
N ARG A 248 88.85 -77.33 -61.89
CA ARG A 248 88.47 -76.42 -62.97
C ARG A 248 89.31 -75.16 -62.82
N SER A 249 90.00 -74.74 -63.88
CA SER A 249 90.83 -73.53 -63.87
C SER A 249 89.93 -72.29 -63.77
N LEU A 250 89.58 -71.94 -62.53
CA LEU A 250 88.94 -70.69 -62.18
C LEU A 250 89.90 -69.55 -62.50
N ASP A 251 89.40 -68.51 -63.15
CA ASP A 251 90.11 -67.23 -63.26
C ASP A 251 90.10 -66.57 -61.88
N LEU A 252 91.11 -66.93 -61.07
CA LEU A 252 91.26 -66.42 -59.71
C LEU A 252 91.45 -64.91 -59.71
N ASP A 253 92.10 -64.33 -60.73
CA ASP A 253 92.32 -62.89 -60.81
C ASP A 253 91.02 -62.14 -61.12
N GLY A 254 90.19 -62.66 -62.03
CA GLY A 254 88.84 -62.16 -62.29
C GLY A 254 87.93 -62.23 -61.05
N ILE A 255 87.90 -63.37 -60.37
CA ILE A 255 87.08 -63.56 -59.15
C ILE A 255 87.59 -62.68 -58.00
N ILE A 256 88.91 -62.53 -57.82
CA ILE A 256 89.48 -61.62 -56.82
C ILE A 256 89.15 -60.16 -57.15
N ALA A 257 89.12 -59.78 -58.43
CA ALA A 257 88.70 -58.44 -58.85
C ALA A 257 87.21 -58.19 -58.56
N ASP A 258 86.33 -59.13 -58.91
CA ASP A 258 84.88 -59.02 -58.64
C ASP A 258 84.58 -58.99 -57.13
N VAL A 259 85.22 -59.84 -56.33
CA VAL A 259 85.08 -59.83 -54.87
C VAL A 259 85.57 -58.51 -54.28
N LYS A 260 86.70 -57.96 -54.74
CA LYS A 260 87.16 -56.63 -54.32
C LYS A 260 86.18 -55.53 -54.72
N ALA A 261 85.63 -55.57 -55.93
CA ALA A 261 84.64 -54.60 -56.40
C ALA A 261 83.34 -54.67 -55.58
N GLN A 262 82.88 -55.87 -55.22
CA GLN A 262 81.73 -56.06 -54.33
C GLN A 262 82.00 -55.56 -52.91
N TYR A 263 83.17 -55.85 -52.33
CA TYR A 263 83.55 -55.30 -51.02
C TYR A 263 83.68 -53.78 -51.03
N GLU A 264 84.24 -53.18 -52.08
CA GLU A 264 84.25 -51.72 -52.23
C GLU A 264 82.84 -51.13 -52.38
N ALA A 265 81.96 -51.79 -53.13
CA ALA A 265 80.57 -51.37 -53.30
C ALA A 265 79.78 -51.48 -51.98
N MET A 266 79.94 -52.58 -51.23
CA MET A 266 79.34 -52.75 -49.91
C MET A 266 79.88 -51.73 -48.90
N ALA A 267 81.18 -51.46 -48.88
CA ALA A 267 81.78 -50.45 -48.02
C ALA A 267 81.29 -49.03 -48.36
N LYS A 268 81.14 -48.71 -49.66
CA LYS A 268 80.56 -47.44 -50.13
C LYS A 268 79.09 -47.32 -49.77
N ASN A 269 78.28 -48.37 -49.97
CA ASN A 269 76.86 -48.38 -49.61
C ASN A 269 76.66 -48.27 -48.10
N SER A 270 77.36 -49.09 -47.29
CA SER A 270 77.29 -49.03 -45.83
C SER A 270 77.67 -47.65 -45.29
N ARG A 271 78.68 -47.00 -45.88
CA ARG A 271 79.04 -45.62 -45.55
C ARG A 271 77.93 -44.64 -45.92
N ALA A 272 77.39 -44.71 -47.15
CA ALA A 272 76.34 -43.81 -47.61
C ALA A 272 75.03 -43.99 -46.82
N GLU A 273 74.70 -45.23 -46.44
CA GLU A 273 73.56 -45.57 -45.60
C GLU A 273 73.73 -45.03 -44.17
N ALA A 274 74.92 -45.17 -43.58
CA ALA A 274 75.23 -44.57 -42.28
C ALA A 274 75.15 -43.03 -42.34
N GLU A 275 75.72 -42.39 -43.38
CA GLU A 275 75.65 -40.94 -43.57
C GLU A 275 74.19 -40.46 -43.75
N ALA A 276 73.38 -41.16 -44.56
CA ALA A 276 71.95 -40.87 -44.74
C ALA A 276 71.12 -41.10 -43.46
N TRP A 277 71.44 -42.14 -42.68
CA TRP A 277 70.80 -42.42 -41.40
C TRP A 277 71.09 -41.32 -40.37
N TYR A 278 72.36 -40.90 -40.25
CA TYR A 278 72.75 -39.80 -39.38
C TYR A 278 72.11 -38.48 -39.81
N GLN A 279 72.04 -38.20 -41.12
CA GLN A 279 71.38 -37.00 -41.63
C GLN A 279 69.88 -37.00 -41.33
N THR A 280 69.18 -38.11 -41.58
CA THR A 280 67.76 -38.28 -41.21
C THR A 280 67.55 -38.12 -39.70
N LYS A 281 68.47 -38.66 -38.89
CA LYS A 281 68.41 -38.54 -37.42
C LYS A 281 68.64 -37.10 -36.96
N PHE A 282 69.53 -36.35 -37.61
CA PHE A 282 69.77 -34.94 -37.32
C PHE A 282 68.56 -34.08 -37.72
N GLU A 283 68.01 -34.28 -38.92
CA GLU A 283 66.83 -33.56 -39.41
C GLU A 283 65.59 -33.81 -38.53
N THR A 284 65.36 -35.06 -38.09
CA THR A 284 64.26 -35.39 -37.17
C THR A 284 64.44 -34.77 -35.78
N LEU A 285 65.65 -34.77 -35.22
CA LEU A 285 65.95 -34.09 -33.96
C LEU A 285 65.81 -32.57 -34.08
N GLN A 286 66.25 -31.97 -35.20
CA GLN A 286 66.10 -30.55 -35.46
C GLN A 286 64.63 -30.14 -35.62
N ALA A 287 63.82 -30.95 -36.31
CA ALA A 287 62.39 -30.74 -36.43
C ALA A 287 61.65 -30.89 -35.08
N GLN A 288 62.04 -31.84 -34.25
CA GLN A 288 61.51 -32.00 -32.88
C GLN A 288 61.88 -30.80 -32.00
N ALA A 289 63.14 -30.34 -32.02
CA ALA A 289 63.57 -29.15 -31.29
C ALA A 289 62.83 -27.89 -31.74
N GLY A 290 62.57 -27.74 -33.05
CA GLY A 290 61.73 -26.67 -33.60
C GLY A 290 60.30 -26.71 -33.04
N ARG A 291 59.63 -27.86 -33.14
CA ARG A 291 58.26 -28.06 -32.59
C ARG A 291 58.19 -27.74 -31.10
N HIS A 292 59.10 -28.26 -30.29
CA HIS A 292 59.14 -27.96 -28.86
C HIS A 292 59.38 -26.46 -28.56
N GLY A 293 60.14 -25.76 -29.41
CA GLY A 293 60.29 -24.31 -29.34
C GLY A 293 58.99 -23.55 -29.66
N ASP A 294 58.26 -23.99 -30.67
CA ASP A 294 56.96 -23.43 -31.06
C ASP A 294 55.87 -23.72 -30.01
N ASP A 295 55.81 -24.94 -29.47
CA ASP A 295 54.90 -25.33 -28.38
C ASP A 295 55.16 -24.49 -27.11
N LEU A 296 56.43 -24.28 -26.75
CA LEU A 296 56.81 -23.44 -25.62
C LEU A 296 56.47 -21.95 -25.87
N ARG A 297 56.50 -21.51 -27.14
CA ARG A 297 56.06 -20.16 -27.53
C ARG A 297 54.55 -20.01 -27.49
N ASN A 298 53.80 -21.02 -27.93
CA ASN A 298 52.34 -21.05 -27.91
C ASN A 298 51.81 -21.05 -26.47
N THR A 299 52.27 -21.97 -25.63
CA THR A 299 51.93 -22.00 -24.20
C THR A 299 52.30 -20.71 -23.47
N ARG A 300 53.43 -20.07 -23.81
CA ARG A 300 53.78 -18.74 -23.29
C ARG A 300 52.81 -17.64 -23.73
N ASN A 301 52.30 -17.69 -24.96
CA ASN A 301 51.28 -16.75 -25.45
C ASN A 301 49.94 -16.97 -24.75
N GLU A 302 49.50 -18.23 -24.60
CA GLU A 302 48.28 -18.61 -23.87
C GLU A 302 48.35 -18.13 -22.40
N ILE A 303 49.49 -18.32 -21.73
CA ILE A 303 49.72 -17.79 -20.37
C ILE A 303 49.61 -16.26 -20.37
N ALA A 304 50.15 -15.56 -21.37
CA ALA A 304 50.03 -14.11 -21.46
C ALA A 304 48.58 -13.65 -21.71
N GLU A 305 47.80 -14.40 -22.49
CA GLU A 305 46.38 -14.12 -22.73
C GLU A 305 45.51 -14.41 -21.51
N MET A 306 45.72 -15.54 -20.83
CA MET A 306 45.08 -15.83 -19.54
C MET A 306 45.39 -14.76 -18.50
N ASN A 307 46.62 -14.26 -18.43
CA ASN A 307 46.95 -13.14 -17.54
C ASN A 307 46.20 -11.84 -17.90
N ARG A 308 46.00 -11.54 -19.20
CA ARG A 308 45.19 -10.40 -19.63
C ARG A 308 43.70 -10.58 -19.29
N THR A 309 43.14 -11.78 -19.46
CA THR A 309 41.73 -12.03 -19.10
C THR A 309 41.52 -11.98 -17.60
N ILE A 310 42.45 -12.49 -16.79
CA ILE A 310 42.45 -12.33 -15.33
C ILE A 310 42.47 -10.84 -14.94
N GLN A 311 43.35 -10.03 -15.53
CA GLN A 311 43.41 -8.58 -15.25
C GLN A 311 42.11 -7.86 -15.64
N ARG A 312 41.50 -8.20 -16.79
CA ARG A 312 40.20 -7.65 -17.20
C ARG A 312 39.10 -8.01 -16.21
N LEU A 313 39.00 -9.30 -15.84
CA LEU A 313 37.99 -9.78 -14.88
C LEU A 313 38.17 -9.16 -13.50
N GLN A 314 39.41 -8.97 -13.04
CA GLN A 314 39.71 -8.28 -11.79
C GLN A 314 39.22 -6.81 -11.84
N ALA A 315 39.49 -6.09 -12.93
CA ALA A 315 39.01 -4.72 -13.12
C ALA A 315 37.47 -4.64 -13.19
N GLU A 316 36.79 -5.62 -13.80
CA GLU A 316 35.33 -5.72 -13.82
C GLU A 316 34.75 -6.01 -12.42
N ILE A 317 35.37 -6.93 -11.66
CA ILE A 317 35.01 -7.21 -10.26
C ILE A 317 35.13 -5.93 -9.42
N ASP A 318 36.23 -5.19 -9.54
CA ASP A 318 36.45 -3.99 -8.74
C ASP A 318 35.57 -2.82 -9.22
N ALA A 319 35.21 -2.73 -10.49
CA ALA A 319 34.19 -1.81 -10.99
C ALA A 319 32.80 -2.11 -10.42
N VAL A 320 32.38 -3.39 -10.38
CA VAL A 320 31.10 -3.83 -9.80
C VAL A 320 31.08 -3.62 -8.28
N LYS A 321 32.16 -3.89 -7.55
CA LYS A 321 32.28 -3.54 -6.12
C LYS A 321 32.09 -2.04 -5.88
N ASN A 322 32.72 -1.20 -6.70
CA ASN A 322 32.57 0.25 -6.61
C ASN A 322 31.15 0.73 -6.96
N GLN A 323 30.45 0.08 -7.89
CA GLN A 323 29.03 0.34 -8.15
C GLN A 323 28.15 -0.07 -6.97
N ARG A 324 28.36 -1.26 -6.40
CA ARG A 324 27.65 -1.73 -5.21
C ARG A 324 27.82 -0.77 -4.04
N ALA A 325 29.06 -0.36 -3.72
CA ALA A 325 29.32 0.58 -2.63
C ALA A 325 28.62 1.94 -2.82
N LYS A 326 28.53 2.43 -4.07
CA LYS A 326 27.78 3.66 -4.40
C LYS A 326 26.26 3.49 -4.23
N LEU A 327 25.72 2.32 -4.59
CA LEU A 327 24.30 2.02 -4.41
C LEU A 327 23.97 1.86 -2.92
N GLU A 328 24.83 1.19 -2.14
CA GLU A 328 24.68 1.04 -0.69
C GLU A 328 24.73 2.40 0.02
N ALA A 329 25.63 3.31 -0.38
CA ALA A 329 25.65 4.69 0.13
C ALA A 329 24.37 5.46 -0.22
N SER A 330 23.90 5.38 -1.47
CA SER A 330 22.66 6.04 -1.91
C SER A 330 21.41 5.50 -1.22
N ILE A 331 21.39 4.19 -0.89
CA ILE A 331 20.32 3.58 -0.09
C ILE A 331 20.36 4.12 1.33
N ALA A 332 21.53 4.14 1.98
CA ALA A 332 21.67 4.68 3.34
C ALA A 332 21.28 6.16 3.44
N GLU A 333 21.67 7.00 2.46
CA GLU A 333 21.25 8.41 2.38
C GLU A 333 19.72 8.54 2.21
N ALA A 334 19.10 7.68 1.39
CA ALA A 334 17.65 7.68 1.20
C ALA A 334 16.89 7.18 2.44
N GLU A 335 17.45 6.19 3.16
CA GLU A 335 16.92 5.68 4.43
C GLU A 335 17.01 6.74 5.54
N GLU A 336 18.14 7.44 5.68
CA GLU A 336 18.31 8.54 6.64
C GLU A 336 17.34 9.69 6.35
N HIS A 337 17.23 10.13 5.09
CA HIS A 337 16.26 11.14 4.70
C HIS A 337 14.80 10.70 4.93
N GLY A 338 14.49 9.42 4.70
CA GLY A 338 13.18 8.84 5.00
C GLY A 338 12.88 8.84 6.51
N GLU A 339 13.83 8.43 7.34
CA GLU A 339 13.68 8.40 8.80
C GLU A 339 13.51 9.82 9.38
N LEU A 340 14.27 10.80 8.86
CA LEU A 340 14.12 12.21 9.24
C LEU A 340 12.74 12.77 8.85
N ALA A 341 12.25 12.47 7.65
CA ALA A 341 10.92 12.88 7.22
C ALA A 341 9.80 12.24 8.05
N LEU A 342 9.95 10.97 8.45
CA LEU A 342 9.02 10.30 9.35
C LEU A 342 9.05 10.91 10.77
N LYS A 343 10.23 11.25 11.30
CA LYS A 343 10.37 11.93 12.60
C LYS A 343 9.69 13.30 12.61
N ASP A 344 9.86 14.10 11.55
CA ASP A 344 9.19 15.41 11.41
C ASP A 344 7.67 15.26 11.29
N ALA A 345 7.19 14.30 10.48
CA ALA A 345 5.76 14.00 10.37
C ALA A 345 5.14 13.54 11.70
N HIS A 346 5.83 12.69 12.46
CA HIS A 346 5.40 12.27 13.80
C HIS A 346 5.37 13.44 14.80
N ALA A 347 6.43 14.25 14.85
CA ALA A 347 6.46 15.45 15.70
C ALA A 347 5.31 16.40 15.36
N LYS A 348 4.98 16.56 14.07
CA LYS A 348 3.85 17.39 13.64
C LYS A 348 2.49 16.78 14.00
N GLN A 349 2.36 15.46 13.96
CA GLN A 349 1.17 14.76 14.45
C GLN A 349 0.99 14.99 15.96
N GLU A 350 2.04 14.82 16.77
CA GLU A 350 1.99 15.06 18.22
C GLU A 350 1.61 16.50 18.56
N GLU A 351 2.17 17.49 17.86
CA GLU A 351 1.80 18.91 18.02
C GLU A 351 0.31 19.16 17.72
N LEU A 352 -0.22 18.56 16.64
CA LEU A 352 -1.62 18.70 16.25
C LEU A 352 -2.57 17.96 17.23
N GLU A 353 -2.18 16.80 17.74
CA GLU A 353 -2.93 16.08 18.76
C GLU A 353 -2.97 16.84 20.09
N ALA A 354 -1.85 17.43 20.51
CA ALA A 354 -1.76 18.30 21.67
C ALA A 354 -2.65 19.55 21.52
N ALA A 355 -2.58 20.24 20.36
CA ALA A 355 -3.42 21.39 20.06
C ALA A 355 -4.92 21.03 20.02
N LEU A 356 -5.28 19.88 19.45
CA LEU A 356 -6.66 19.36 19.45
C LEU A 356 -7.14 19.09 20.89
N GLN A 357 -6.29 18.51 21.72
CA GLN A 357 -6.62 18.20 23.12
C GLN A 357 -6.79 19.48 23.96
N GLN A 358 -5.93 20.48 23.76
CA GLN A 358 -6.09 21.80 24.37
C GLN A 358 -7.40 22.47 23.92
N ALA A 359 -7.72 22.48 22.63
CA ALA A 359 -8.97 23.04 22.11
C ALA A 359 -10.22 22.35 22.69
N LYS A 360 -10.18 21.02 22.90
CA LYS A 360 -11.24 20.27 23.61
C LYS A 360 -11.38 20.71 25.08
N GLN A 361 -10.27 20.93 25.78
CA GLN A 361 -10.28 21.40 27.17
C GLN A 361 -10.83 22.83 27.27
N ASP A 362 -10.44 23.72 26.36
CA ASP A 362 -10.95 25.09 26.28
C ASP A 362 -12.45 25.13 25.97
N MET A 363 -12.93 24.32 25.03
CA MET A 363 -14.37 24.17 24.75
C MET A 363 -15.13 23.65 25.98
N ALA A 364 -14.59 22.65 26.68
CA ALA A 364 -15.18 22.13 27.91
C ALA A 364 -15.16 23.13 29.08
N ARG A 365 -14.21 24.07 29.10
CA ARG A 365 -14.16 25.20 30.04
C ARG A 365 -15.22 26.24 29.69
N GLN A 366 -15.28 26.69 28.43
CA GLN A 366 -16.30 27.64 27.96
C GLN A 366 -17.72 27.13 28.24
N LEU A 367 -18.00 25.84 28.00
CA LEU A 367 -19.31 25.25 28.31
C LEU A 367 -19.67 25.33 29.80
N ARG A 368 -18.69 25.21 30.71
CA ARG A 368 -18.90 25.40 32.16
C ARG A 368 -19.16 26.87 32.50
N GLU A 369 -18.33 27.78 31.98
CA GLU A 369 -18.50 29.23 32.17
C GLU A 369 -19.87 29.73 31.65
N TYR A 370 -20.34 29.21 30.49
CA TYR A 370 -21.68 29.50 29.96
C TYR A 370 -22.80 28.95 30.85
N GLN A 371 -22.64 27.75 31.43
CA GLN A 371 -23.63 27.18 32.35
C GLN A 371 -23.70 27.97 33.67
N GLU A 372 -22.56 28.39 34.19
CA GLU A 372 -22.49 29.25 35.38
C GLU A 372 -23.16 30.61 35.12
N LEU A 373 -22.86 31.25 33.99
CA LEU A 373 -23.49 32.51 33.60
C LEU A 373 -25.02 32.36 33.39
N MET A 374 -25.47 31.24 32.81
CA MET A 374 -26.90 30.93 32.70
C MET A 374 -27.56 30.80 34.08
N ASN A 375 -26.90 30.14 35.03
CA ASN A 375 -27.42 30.01 36.39
C ASN A 375 -27.54 31.38 37.09
N VAL A 376 -26.54 32.26 36.94
CA VAL A 376 -26.61 33.64 37.46
C VAL A 376 -27.75 34.43 36.79
N LYS A 377 -27.91 34.30 35.47
CA LYS A 377 -29.01 34.95 34.72
C LYS A 377 -30.39 34.52 35.23
N LEU A 378 -30.58 33.22 35.50
CA LEU A 378 -31.82 32.69 36.06
C LEU A 378 -32.07 33.20 37.49
N ALA A 379 -31.04 33.34 38.32
CA ALA A 379 -31.17 33.95 39.64
C ALA A 379 -31.60 35.43 39.54
N LEU A 380 -30.99 36.21 38.65
CA LEU A 380 -31.36 37.61 38.40
C LEU A 380 -32.79 37.76 37.84
N ASP A 381 -33.25 36.86 36.97
CA ASP A 381 -34.64 36.85 36.51
C ASP A 381 -35.63 36.66 37.68
N ILE A 382 -35.29 35.76 38.63
CA ILE A 382 -36.09 35.52 39.83
C ILE A 382 -36.10 36.77 40.72
N GLU A 383 -34.95 37.39 40.96
CA GLU A 383 -34.85 38.65 41.71
C GLU A 383 -35.72 39.75 41.08
N ILE A 384 -35.58 40.00 39.77
CA ILE A 384 -36.39 40.98 39.04
C ILE A 384 -37.89 40.66 39.15
N ALA A 385 -38.27 39.38 39.06
CA ALA A 385 -39.67 38.96 39.24
C ALA A 385 -40.17 39.19 40.68
N THR A 386 -39.31 39.07 41.71
CA THR A 386 -39.68 39.42 43.09
C THR A 386 -39.78 40.93 43.31
N TYR A 387 -38.86 41.73 42.77
CA TYR A 387 -38.92 43.19 42.84
C TYR A 387 -40.16 43.76 42.15
N ARG A 388 -40.56 43.21 40.99
CA ARG A 388 -41.82 43.60 40.31
C ARG A 388 -43.05 43.34 41.18
N LYS A 389 -43.16 42.16 41.81
CA LYS A 389 -44.26 41.83 42.71
C LYS A 389 -44.34 42.73 43.94
N LEU A 390 -43.18 43.19 44.45
CA LEU A 390 -43.13 44.16 45.55
C LEU A 390 -43.66 45.52 45.09
N LEU A 391 -43.23 46.01 43.92
CA LEU A 391 -43.71 47.27 43.33
C LEU A 391 -45.23 47.25 43.06
N GLU A 392 -45.74 46.18 42.43
CA GLU A 392 -47.18 45.98 42.20
C GLU A 392 -47.99 45.98 43.52
N GLY A 393 -47.37 45.54 44.62
CA GLY A 393 -47.96 45.58 45.96
C GLY A 393 -47.94 46.96 46.62
N GLU A 394 -46.99 47.82 46.28
CA GLU A 394 -46.95 49.22 46.76
C GLU A 394 -47.87 50.15 45.96
N GLU A 395 -48.01 49.96 44.65
CA GLU A 395 -48.96 50.72 43.81
C GLU A 395 -50.44 50.38 44.10
N SER A 396 -50.70 49.28 44.81
CA SER A 396 -52.05 48.82 45.18
C SER A 396 -52.54 49.34 46.54
N ARG A 397 -51.87 50.34 47.13
CA ARG A 397 -52.06 50.79 48.53
C ARG A 397 -52.30 52.30 48.65
#